data_AF-A0A562UMH5-F1
#
_entry.id   AF-A0A562UMH5-F1
#
_cell.length_a   1.000
_cell.length_b   1.000
_cell.length_c   1.000
_cell.angle_alpha   90.00
_cell.angle_beta   90.00
_cell.angle_gamma   90.00
#
_symmetry.space_group_name_H-M   'P 1'
#
loop_
_entity.id
_entity.type
_entity.pdbx_description
1 polymer ?
#
loop_
_entity_poly.entity_id
_entity_poly.type
_entity_poly.pdbx_seq_one_letter_code
_entity_poly.pdbx_strand_id
1 'polypeptide(L)'
;MNDQSSVSYPGESATPAEVSSLADEYRLAALLLLENGRPKEPKSRAPFRMVAIHAVELYLNAFLLHSGHDAAQIRGFQHNLAARADLAVELGLALRKRTHEHLHTMSQSREFLITRYAPSVTSLSEINRLQATLAEVAQKVSAII
;
A
#
# COMPACT_ATOMS: atom_id res chain seq x y z
N MET A 1 -1.86 39.14 18.17
CA MET A 1 -1.16 38.64 16.97
C MET A 1 -1.20 37.12 17.07
N ASN A 2 -2.20 36.48 16.46
CA ASN A 2 -2.26 35.02 16.41
C ASN A 2 -1.38 34.59 15.24
N ASP A 3 -0.19 34.11 15.55
CA ASP A 3 0.66 33.39 14.61
C ASP A 3 0.05 32.00 14.39
N GLN A 4 -1.02 31.93 13.60
CA GLN A 4 -1.44 30.68 12.97
C GLN A 4 -0.50 30.44 11.80
N SER A 5 0.70 29.98 12.11
CA SER A 5 1.47 29.18 11.16
C SER A 5 0.55 28.05 10.72
N SER A 6 0.13 28.08 9.45
CA SER A 6 -0.66 27.02 8.85
C SER A 6 0.15 25.73 8.98
N VAL A 7 -0.19 24.90 9.96
CA VAL A 7 0.50 23.63 10.19
C VAL A 7 0.22 22.78 8.95
N SER A 8 1.21 22.70 8.07
CA SER A 8 1.16 21.86 6.89
C SER A 8 0.90 20.42 7.33
N TYR A 9 0.02 19.72 6.62
CA TYR A 9 -0.32 18.34 7.00
C TYR A 9 0.96 17.47 6.98
N PRO A 10 1.16 16.55 7.93
CA PRO A 10 2.34 15.67 7.93
C PRO A 10 2.50 14.92 6.60
N GLY A 11 3.62 15.17 5.90
CA GLY A 11 3.92 14.56 4.59
C GLY A 11 3.39 15.33 3.38
N GLU A 12 2.83 16.53 3.55
CA GLU A 12 2.31 17.35 2.44
C GLU A 12 3.41 17.73 1.42
N SER A 13 4.65 17.89 1.87
CA SER A 13 5.82 18.22 1.03
C SER A 13 6.68 17.02 0.66
N ALA A 14 6.23 15.79 0.93
CA ALA A 14 7.01 14.59 0.62
C ALA A 14 7.11 14.39 -0.90
N THR A 15 8.33 14.17 -1.39
CA THR A 15 8.58 13.90 -2.80
C THR A 15 8.21 12.46 -3.15
N PRO A 16 7.92 12.16 -4.44
CA PRO A 16 7.69 10.78 -4.88
C PRO A 16 8.81 9.82 -4.48
N ALA A 17 10.07 10.26 -4.58
CA ALA A 17 11.24 9.45 -4.25
C ALA A 17 11.32 9.14 -2.73
N GLU A 18 11.03 10.10 -1.86
CA GLU A 18 10.97 9.88 -0.42
C GLU A 18 9.86 8.89 -0.03
N VAL A 19 8.69 9.01 -0.66
CA VAL A 19 7.57 8.08 -0.41
C VAL A 19 7.90 6.67 -0.93
N SER A 20 8.53 6.55 -2.10
CA SER A 20 8.99 5.25 -2.63
C SER A 20 10.05 4.62 -1.73
N SER A 21 11.01 5.40 -1.24
CA SER A 21 12.03 4.94 -0.30
C SER A 21 11.42 4.43 1.01
N LEU A 22 10.42 5.15 1.54
CA LEU A 22 9.66 4.67 2.70
C LEU A 22 8.89 3.38 2.40
N ALA A 23 8.32 3.25 1.20
CA ALA A 23 7.66 2.02 0.77
C ALA A 23 8.63 0.82 0.74
N ASP A 24 9.88 1.04 0.33
CA ASP A 24 10.94 0.02 0.38
C ASP A 24 11.23 -0.44 1.81
N GLU A 25 11.31 0.47 2.78
CA GLU A 25 11.50 0.11 4.19
C GLU A 25 10.34 -0.76 4.73
N TYR A 26 9.10 -0.41 4.40
CA TYR A 26 7.94 -1.24 4.76
C TYR A 26 7.94 -2.58 4.03
N ARG A 27 8.39 -2.64 2.77
CA ARG A 27 8.55 -3.89 2.02
C ARG A 27 9.61 -4.79 2.66
N LEU A 28 10.75 -4.24 3.07
CA LEU A 28 11.79 -4.97 3.80
C LEU A 28 11.25 -5.51 5.13
N ALA A 29 10.56 -4.68 5.91
CA ALA A 29 9.91 -5.11 7.15
C ALA A 29 8.88 -6.23 6.90
N ALA A 30 8.11 -6.16 5.81
CA ALA A 30 7.18 -7.22 5.42
C ALA A 30 7.90 -8.55 5.19
N LEU A 31 9.01 -8.55 4.46
CA LEU A 31 9.77 -9.77 4.19
C LEU A 31 10.30 -10.41 5.49
N LEU A 32 10.82 -9.62 6.43
CA LEU A 32 11.27 -10.13 7.73
C LEU A 32 10.11 -10.68 8.59
N LEU A 33 8.96 -10.01 8.57
CA LEU A 33 7.77 -10.48 9.30
C LEU A 33 7.15 -11.73 8.68
N LEU A 34 7.32 -11.92 7.36
CA LEU A 34 6.90 -13.12 6.67
C LEU A 34 7.67 -14.36 7.18
N GLU A 35 8.96 -14.22 7.46
CA GLU A 35 9.77 -15.32 8.00
C GLU A 35 9.33 -15.74 9.40
N ASN A 36 8.89 -14.76 10.21
CA ASN A 36 8.47 -14.98 11.60
C ASN A 36 7.05 -15.54 11.77
N GLY A 37 6.29 -15.65 10.70
CA GLY A 37 4.91 -16.12 10.78
C GLY A 37 4.82 -17.62 11.05
N ARG A 38 3.91 -18.01 11.92
CA ARG A 38 3.72 -19.41 12.34
C ARG A 38 2.62 -20.10 11.52
N PRO A 39 2.80 -21.37 11.11
CA PRO A 39 1.76 -22.13 10.46
C PRO A 39 0.50 -22.22 11.32
N LYS A 40 -0.68 -22.12 10.67
CA LYS A 40 -2.00 -22.23 11.31
C LYS A 40 -2.28 -21.21 12.44
N GLU A 41 -1.47 -20.16 12.55
CA GLU A 41 -1.67 -19.07 13.52
C GLU A 41 -1.85 -17.74 12.76
N PRO A 42 -3.08 -17.40 12.33
CA PRO A 42 -3.33 -16.20 11.53
C PRO A 42 -2.87 -14.90 12.20
N LYS A 43 -2.92 -14.81 13.53
CA LYS A 43 -2.46 -13.61 14.26
C LYS A 43 -0.97 -13.36 14.08
N SER A 44 -0.17 -14.42 13.93
CA SER A 44 1.27 -14.27 13.65
C SER A 44 1.56 -13.72 12.26
N ARG A 45 0.61 -13.81 11.33
CA ARG A 45 0.72 -13.30 9.95
C ARG A 45 0.12 -11.90 9.81
N ALA A 46 -0.64 -11.43 10.78
CA ALA A 46 -1.27 -10.11 10.76
C ALA A 46 -0.26 -8.95 10.61
N PRO A 47 0.89 -8.95 11.33
CA PRO A 47 1.88 -7.89 11.15
C PRO A 47 2.41 -7.82 9.71
N PHE A 48 2.81 -8.96 9.14
CA PHE A 48 3.23 -9.06 7.72
C PHE A 48 2.18 -8.46 6.79
N ARG A 49 0.91 -8.86 6.94
CA ARG A 49 -0.19 -8.35 6.10
C ARG A 49 -0.31 -6.84 6.22
N MET A 50 -0.30 -6.30 7.43
CA MET A 50 -0.46 -4.87 7.66
C MET A 50 0.63 -4.07 6.95
N VAL A 51 1.90 -4.45 7.15
CA VAL A 51 3.02 -3.71 6.54
C VAL A 51 3.12 -3.94 5.03
N ALA A 52 2.77 -5.13 4.53
CA ALA A 52 2.74 -5.41 3.10
C ALA A 52 1.68 -4.57 2.37
N ILE A 53 0.48 -4.48 2.95
CA ILE A 53 -0.60 -3.65 2.42
C ILE A 53 -0.21 -2.17 2.44
N HIS A 54 0.40 -1.73 3.53
CA HIS A 54 0.86 -0.35 3.65
C HIS A 54 1.98 -0.02 2.65
N ALA A 55 2.93 -0.92 2.44
CA ALA A 55 3.96 -0.75 1.40
C ALA A 55 3.34 -0.61 0.00
N VAL A 56 2.35 -1.44 -0.35
CA VAL A 56 1.61 -1.32 -1.62
C VAL A 56 0.94 0.04 -1.74
N GLU A 57 0.27 0.51 -0.67
CA GLU A 57 -0.35 1.84 -0.63
C GLU A 57 0.68 2.96 -0.87
N LEU A 58 1.84 2.89 -0.23
CA LEU A 58 2.91 3.88 -0.39
C LEU A 58 3.51 3.89 -1.80
N TYR A 59 3.76 2.73 -2.42
CA TYR A 59 4.21 2.68 -3.81
C TYR A 59 3.19 3.32 -4.75
N LEU A 60 1.89 3.01 -4.58
CA LEU A 60 0.85 3.64 -5.38
C LEU A 60 0.79 5.16 -5.14
N ASN A 61 0.93 5.61 -3.89
CA ASN A 61 0.99 7.04 -3.58
C ASN A 61 2.20 7.72 -4.25
N ALA A 62 3.38 7.09 -4.19
CA ALA A 62 4.60 7.59 -4.82
C ALA A 62 4.41 7.74 -6.33
N PHE A 63 3.79 6.75 -6.98
CA PHE A 63 3.48 6.83 -8.41
C PHE A 63 2.50 7.97 -8.73
N LEU A 64 1.42 8.11 -7.96
CA LEU A 64 0.43 9.19 -8.18
C LEU A 64 1.03 10.58 -7.97
N LEU A 65 1.89 10.75 -6.95
CA LEU A 65 2.67 11.98 -6.75
C LEU A 65 3.58 12.26 -7.95
N HIS A 66 4.30 11.24 -8.45
CA HIS A 66 5.14 11.36 -9.63
C HIS A 66 4.33 11.77 -10.88
N SER A 67 3.10 11.28 -11.00
CA SER A 67 2.15 11.66 -12.06
C SER A 67 1.47 13.02 -11.84
N GLY A 68 1.91 13.82 -10.86
CA GLY A 68 1.47 15.20 -10.66
C GLY A 68 0.22 15.39 -9.80
N HIS A 69 -0.24 14.34 -9.11
CA HIS A 69 -1.34 14.47 -8.15
C HIS A 69 -0.82 15.06 -6.83
N ASP A 70 -1.62 15.87 -6.16
CA ASP A 70 -1.24 16.43 -4.87
C ASP A 70 -1.49 15.44 -3.71
N ALA A 71 -0.79 15.66 -2.60
CA ALA A 71 -0.87 14.81 -1.41
C ALA A 71 -2.29 14.78 -0.80
N ALA A 72 -3.08 15.84 -0.95
CA ALA A 72 -4.43 15.93 -0.40
C ALA A 72 -5.42 15.06 -1.18
N GLN A 73 -5.35 15.06 -2.51
CA GLN A 73 -6.11 14.18 -3.40
C GLN A 73 -5.83 12.71 -3.07
N ILE A 74 -4.55 12.34 -2.97
CA ILE A 74 -4.12 10.98 -2.69
C ILE A 74 -4.60 10.53 -1.30
N ARG A 75 -4.49 11.41 -0.29
CA ARG A 75 -4.99 11.17 1.07
C ARG A 75 -6.51 10.96 1.10
N GLY A 76 -7.25 11.63 0.21
CA GLY A 76 -8.70 11.48 0.06
C GLY A 76 -9.15 10.05 -0.24
N PHE A 77 -8.30 9.22 -0.85
CA PHE A 77 -8.60 7.81 -1.10
C PHE A 77 -8.54 6.92 0.15
N GLN A 78 -8.08 7.42 1.30
CA GLN A 78 -7.95 6.65 2.56
C GLN A 78 -7.20 5.33 2.34
N HIS A 79 -7.77 4.17 2.67
CA HIS A 79 -7.17 2.85 2.40
C HIS A 79 -7.75 2.14 1.17
N ASN A 80 -8.38 2.88 0.27
CA ASN A 80 -8.92 2.33 -0.97
C ASN A 80 -7.78 2.08 -1.97
N LEU A 81 -7.31 0.84 -2.06
CA LEU A 81 -6.29 0.43 -3.02
C LEU A 81 -6.85 0.31 -4.43
N ALA A 82 -8.15 0.00 -4.57
CA ALA A 82 -8.82 -0.11 -5.87
C ALA A 82 -8.79 1.25 -6.59
N ALA A 83 -9.25 2.31 -5.92
CA ALA A 83 -9.27 3.66 -6.50
C ALA A 83 -7.87 4.15 -6.88
N ARG A 84 -6.85 3.84 -6.06
CA ARG A 84 -5.45 4.16 -6.37
C ARG A 84 -4.93 3.37 -7.56
N ALA A 85 -5.24 2.07 -7.62
CA ALA A 85 -4.80 1.19 -8.70
C ALA A 85 -5.45 1.57 -10.04
N ASP A 86 -6.76 1.87 -10.04
CA ASP A 86 -7.51 2.30 -11.22
C ASP A 86 -6.87 3.56 -11.80
N LEU A 87 -6.67 4.58 -10.96
CA LEU A 87 -6.04 5.83 -11.36
C LEU A 87 -4.59 5.64 -11.82
N ALA A 88 -3.81 4.81 -11.12
CA ALA A 88 -2.43 4.54 -11.51
C ALA A 88 -2.37 3.84 -12.89
N VAL A 89 -3.26 2.89 -13.17
CA VAL A 89 -3.36 2.22 -14.47
C VAL A 89 -3.81 3.19 -15.57
N GLU A 90 -4.79 4.07 -15.28
CA GLU A 90 -5.22 5.13 -16.20
C GLU A 90 -4.05 6.05 -16.59
N LEU A 91 -3.16 6.35 -15.64
CA LEU A 91 -1.95 7.15 -15.82
C LEU A 91 -0.76 6.36 -16.39
N GLY A 92 -0.96 5.09 -16.76
CA GLY A 92 0.02 4.28 -17.50
C GLY A 92 0.83 3.27 -16.66
N LEU A 93 0.52 3.07 -15.38
CA LEU A 93 1.15 2.01 -14.58
C LEU A 93 0.73 0.63 -15.11
N ALA A 94 1.66 -0.08 -15.75
CA ALA A 94 1.40 -1.38 -16.36
C ALA A 94 1.42 -2.54 -15.34
N LEU A 95 0.28 -2.76 -14.67
CA LEU A 95 0.05 -3.91 -13.79
C LEU A 95 -0.53 -5.11 -14.56
N ARG A 96 -0.19 -6.34 -14.14
CA ARG A 96 -0.88 -7.55 -14.60
C ARG A 96 -2.32 -7.51 -14.13
N LYS A 97 -3.24 -7.99 -14.98
CA LYS A 97 -4.67 -8.11 -14.69
C LYS A 97 -4.96 -8.71 -13.30
N ARG A 98 -4.31 -9.83 -12.97
CA ARG A 98 -4.48 -10.52 -11.67
C ARG A 98 -4.06 -9.70 -10.45
N THR A 99 -3.12 -8.78 -10.63
CA THR A 99 -2.59 -7.91 -9.57
C THR A 99 -3.55 -6.75 -9.37
N HIS A 100 -4.04 -6.17 -10.46
CA HIS A 100 -5.11 -5.18 -10.43
C HIS A 100 -6.40 -5.70 -9.77
N GLU A 101 -6.90 -6.86 -10.19
CA GLU A 101 -8.09 -7.52 -9.60
C GLU A 101 -7.92 -7.82 -8.10
N HIS A 102 -6.68 -8.15 -7.69
CA HIS A 102 -6.39 -8.42 -6.29
C HIS A 102 -6.45 -7.15 -5.42
N LEU A 103 -5.94 -6.01 -5.92
CA LEU A 103 -6.05 -4.71 -5.23
C LEU A 103 -7.52 -4.30 -5.03
N HIS A 104 -8.37 -4.60 -6.03
CA HIS A 104 -9.83 -4.44 -5.94
C HIS A 104 -10.42 -5.32 -4.84
N THR A 105 -10.10 -6.61 -4.85
CA THR A 105 -10.59 -7.59 -3.87
C THR A 105 -10.22 -7.18 -2.44
N MET A 106 -8.97 -6.77 -2.20
CA MET A 106 -8.50 -6.32 -0.88
C MET A 106 -9.22 -5.08 -0.37
N SER A 107 -9.59 -4.16 -1.27
CA SER A 107 -10.34 -2.96 -0.92
C SER A 107 -11.79 -3.29 -0.57
N GLN A 108 -12.43 -4.16 -1.35
CA GLN A 108 -13.79 -4.62 -1.12
C GLN A 108 -13.92 -5.42 0.18
N SER A 109 -12.97 -6.31 0.45
CA SER A 109 -12.94 -7.10 1.69
C SER A 109 -12.48 -6.28 2.90
N ARG A 110 -12.04 -5.03 2.71
CA ARG A 110 -11.45 -4.16 3.75
C ARG A 110 -10.29 -4.85 4.47
N GLU A 111 -9.43 -5.52 3.71
CA GLU A 111 -8.37 -6.38 4.26
C GLU A 111 -7.44 -5.64 5.24
N PHE A 112 -7.14 -4.36 4.98
CA PHE A 112 -6.36 -3.52 5.88
C PHE A 112 -7.01 -3.35 7.27
N LEU A 113 -8.34 -3.22 7.31
CA LEU A 113 -9.09 -3.12 8.56
C LEU A 113 -9.14 -4.48 9.27
N ILE A 114 -9.51 -5.52 8.54
CA ILE A 114 -9.65 -6.88 9.08
C ILE A 114 -8.34 -7.38 9.67
N THR A 115 -7.21 -7.13 9.01
CA THR A 115 -5.89 -7.54 9.50
C THR A 115 -5.59 -7.04 10.91
N ARG A 116 -6.09 -5.85 11.27
CA ARG A 116 -5.87 -5.23 12.59
C ARG A 116 -6.82 -5.73 13.66
N TYR A 117 -8.09 -5.97 13.31
CA TYR A 117 -9.15 -6.23 14.29
C TYR A 117 -9.60 -7.70 14.35
N ALA A 118 -9.52 -8.42 13.25
CA ALA A 118 -10.02 -9.79 13.12
C ALA A 118 -9.13 -10.64 12.19
N PRO A 119 -7.84 -10.83 12.51
CA PRO A 119 -6.89 -11.54 11.64
C PRO A 119 -7.19 -13.03 11.44
N SER A 120 -8.18 -13.59 12.15
CA SER A 120 -8.58 -14.99 12.07
C SER A 120 -9.69 -15.26 11.05
N VAL A 121 -10.23 -14.24 10.37
CA VAL A 121 -11.26 -14.46 9.35
C VAL A 121 -10.68 -15.00 8.04
N THR A 122 -11.50 -15.74 7.29
CA THR A 122 -11.10 -16.44 6.06
C THR A 122 -11.12 -15.57 4.80
N SER A 123 -11.61 -14.32 4.87
CA SER A 123 -11.70 -13.41 3.73
C SER A 123 -10.37 -12.70 3.40
N LEU A 124 -9.29 -13.04 4.09
CA LEU A 124 -7.96 -12.49 3.88
C LEU A 124 -7.27 -13.15 2.69
N SER A 125 -6.50 -12.38 1.94
CA SER A 125 -5.79 -12.87 0.77
C SER A 125 -4.82 -14.00 1.11
N GLU A 126 -4.57 -14.91 0.18
CA GLU A 126 -3.49 -15.89 0.35
C GLU A 126 -2.14 -15.17 0.51
N ILE A 127 -1.28 -15.66 1.40
CA ILE A 127 0.01 -15.01 1.72
C ILE A 127 0.87 -14.85 0.46
N ASN A 128 0.95 -15.89 -0.36
CA ASN A 128 1.70 -15.87 -1.62
C ASN A 128 1.10 -14.87 -2.63
N ARG A 129 -0.23 -14.68 -2.62
CA ARG A 129 -0.91 -13.71 -3.49
C ARG A 129 -0.58 -12.27 -3.07
N LEU A 130 -0.60 -11.99 -1.77
CA LEU A 130 -0.21 -10.68 -1.23
C LEU A 130 1.28 -10.39 -1.51
N GLN A 131 2.16 -11.36 -1.30
CA GLN A 131 3.59 -11.22 -1.61
C GLN A 131 3.83 -10.94 -3.09
N ALA A 132 3.16 -11.67 -3.99
CA ALA A 132 3.28 -11.44 -5.43
C ALA A 132 2.76 -10.07 -5.86
N THR A 133 1.72 -9.56 -5.20
CA THR A 133 1.16 -8.22 -5.44
C THR A 133 2.13 -7.14 -4.99
N LEU A 134 2.66 -7.25 -3.77
CA LEU A 134 3.68 -6.35 -3.25
C LEU A 134 4.91 -6.30 -4.16
N ALA A 135 5.43 -7.47 -4.54
CA ALA A 135 6.62 -7.55 -5.40
C ALA A 135 6.39 -6.90 -6.78
N GLU A 136 5.23 -7.13 -7.39
CA GLU A 136 4.92 -6.55 -8.70
C GLU A 136 4.70 -5.04 -8.64
N VAL A 137 3.92 -4.54 -7.66
CA VAL A 137 3.69 -3.10 -7.51
C VAL A 137 5.01 -2.39 -7.22
N ALA A 138 5.83 -2.91 -6.31
CA ALA A 138 7.16 -2.39 -6.03
C ALA A 138 8.02 -2.32 -7.30
N GLN A 139 8.14 -3.44 -8.03
CA GLN A 139 8.94 -3.50 -9.26
C GLN A 139 8.48 -2.48 -10.31
N LYS A 140 7.16 -2.33 -10.49
CA LYS A 140 6.61 -1.46 -11.53
C LYS A 140 6.74 0.02 -11.18
N VAL A 141 6.53 0.38 -9.92
CA VAL A 141 6.66 1.76 -9.46
C VAL A 141 8.12 2.19 -9.42
N SER A 142 9.01 1.38 -8.84
CA SER A 142 10.45 1.69 -8.77
C SER A 142 11.16 1.70 -10.13
N ALA A 143 10.52 1.21 -11.20
CA ALA A 143 11.05 1.34 -12.55
C ALA A 143 10.72 2.70 -13.20
N ILE A 144 9.81 3.47 -12.60
CA ILE A 144 9.30 4.74 -13.11
C ILE A 144 9.81 5.92 -12.27
N ILE A 145 9.83 5.75 -10.94
CA ILE A 145 10.36 6.72 -9.97
C ILE A 145 11.88 6.58 -9.89
#